data_AF-A0A7V6Z0L9-F1
#
_entry.id   AF-A0A7V6Z0L9-F1
#
_cell.length_a   1.000
_cell.length_b   1.000
_cell.length_c   1.000
_cell.angle_alpha   90.00
_cell.angle_beta   90.00
_cell.angle_gamma   90.00
#
_symmetry.space_group_name_H-M   'P 1'
#
loop_
_entity.id
_entity.type
_entity.pdbx_description
1 polymer ?
#
loop_
_entity_poly.entity_id
_entity_poly.type
_entity_poly.pdbx_seq_one_letter_code
_entity_poly.pdbx_strand_id
1 'polypeptide(L)'
;MKQRFILYRRKVGGMFYVEDTQTKKQESLGTKDRAEAKSLLNARNEAARQPQLNLQIAKAYLAGTDSGVATRTWQNALDAIIESKSGSTKDR
;
A
#
# COMPACT_ATOMS: atom_id res chain seq x y z
N MET A 1 -13.45 -21.04 -5.44
CA MET A 1 -13.39 -19.64 -5.91
C MET A 1 -12.24 -19.49 -6.90
N LYS A 2 -12.45 -18.82 -8.02
CA LYS A 2 -11.39 -18.55 -9.01
C LYS A 2 -10.49 -17.42 -8.50
N GLN A 3 -9.17 -17.62 -8.52
CA GLN A 3 -8.21 -16.58 -8.14
C GLN A 3 -8.27 -15.42 -9.14
N ARG A 4 -8.21 -14.18 -8.65
CA ARG A 4 -8.23 -12.98 -9.52
C ARG A 4 -6.91 -12.83 -10.26
N PHE A 5 -5.79 -13.05 -9.58
CA PHE A 5 -4.45 -12.98 -10.17
C PHE A 5 -3.93 -14.38 -10.48
N ILE A 6 -3.28 -14.51 -11.64
CA ILE A 6 -2.58 -15.73 -12.07
C ILE A 6 -1.11 -15.42 -12.30
N LEU A 7 -0.24 -16.39 -12.00
CA LEU A 7 1.22 -16.27 -12.14
C LEU A 7 1.68 -16.90 -13.45
N TYR A 8 2.57 -16.21 -14.16
CA TYR A 8 3.28 -16.76 -15.30
C TYR A 8 4.72 -16.24 -15.36
N ARG A 9 5.57 -16.91 -16.14
CA ARG A 9 6.98 -16.55 -16.33
C ARG A 9 7.22 -16.16 -17.77
N ARG A 10 7.80 -14.97 -18.01
CA ARG A 10 8.20 -14.58 -19.37
C ARG A 10 9.49 -15.28 -19.76
N LYS A 11 9.55 -15.79 -21.00
CA LYS A 11 10.74 -16.46 -21.55
C LYS A 11 11.94 -15.50 -21.61
N VAL A 12 11.70 -14.28 -22.11
CA VAL A 12 12.70 -13.22 -22.13
C VAL A 12 12.89 -12.67 -20.72
N GLY A 13 14.14 -12.67 -20.24
CA GLY A 13 14.51 -12.21 -18.90
C GLY A 13 14.22 -13.20 -17.76
N GLY A 14 13.41 -14.24 -17.99
CA GLY A 14 13.10 -15.29 -17.00
C GLY A 14 12.31 -14.80 -15.79
N MET A 15 11.65 -13.67 -15.95
CA MET A 15 11.06 -12.85 -14.89
C MET A 15 9.60 -13.25 -14.63
N PHE A 16 9.17 -13.26 -13.36
CA PHE A 16 7.81 -13.62 -12.99
C PHE A 16 6.86 -12.43 -13.10
N TYR A 17 5.66 -12.69 -13.60
CA TYR A 17 4.60 -11.71 -13.78
C TYR A 17 3.29 -12.23 -13.25
N VAL A 18 2.40 -11.32 -12.90
CA VAL A 18 1.01 -11.61 -12.61
C VAL A 18 0.10 -10.98 -13.65
N GLU A 19 -0.96 -11.69 -14.00
CA GLU A 19 -2.07 -11.15 -14.79
C GLU A 19 -3.31 -11.05 -13.91
N ASP A 20 -3.95 -9.89 -13.91
CA ASP A 20 -5.29 -9.72 -13.38
C ASP A 20 -6.29 -10.28 -14.40
N THR A 21 -6.97 -11.36 -14.05
CA THR A 21 -7.90 -12.04 -14.96
C THR A 21 -9.12 -11.20 -15.34
N GLN A 22 -9.44 -10.17 -14.55
CA GLN A 22 -10.56 -9.25 -14.80
C GLN A 22 -10.17 -8.13 -15.77
N THR A 23 -9.03 -7.48 -15.52
CA THR A 23 -8.58 -6.30 -16.30
C THR A 23 -7.62 -6.64 -17.43
N LYS A 24 -7.10 -7.88 -17.46
CA LYS A 24 -6.02 -8.34 -18.34
C LYS A 24 -4.70 -7.58 -18.16
N LYS A 25 -4.59 -6.75 -17.13
CA LYS A 25 -3.36 -6.04 -16.80
C LYS A 25 -2.29 -7.04 -16.38
N GLN A 26 -1.11 -6.91 -16.98
CA GLN A 26 0.06 -7.71 -16.67
C GLN A 26 1.11 -6.86 -15.96
N GLU A 27 1.65 -7.36 -14.86
CA GLU A 27 2.62 -6.65 -14.03
C GLU A 27 3.79 -7.56 -13.63
N SER A 28 5.00 -7.02 -13.68
CA SER A 28 6.20 -7.72 -13.22
C SER A 28 6.20 -7.84 -11.70
N LEU A 29 6.66 -8.97 -11.17
CA LEU A 29 6.80 -9.21 -9.72
C LEU A 29 8.17 -8.81 -9.15
N GLY A 30 9.04 -8.15 -9.91
CA GLY A 30 10.43 -7.85 -9.52
C GLY A 30 11.41 -9.04 -9.37
N THR A 31 10.93 -10.27 -9.17
CA THR A 31 11.73 -11.48 -8.95
C THR A 31 11.77 -12.56 -10.05
N LYS A 32 12.92 -13.27 -10.12
CA LYS A 32 13.08 -14.53 -10.88
C LYS A 32 12.95 -15.77 -9.99
N ASP A 33 12.82 -15.60 -8.67
CA ASP A 33 12.61 -16.68 -7.72
C ASP A 33 11.12 -17.08 -7.73
N ARG A 34 10.87 -18.38 -7.90
CA ARG A 34 9.52 -18.95 -7.92
C ARG A 34 8.87 -18.93 -6.54
N ALA A 35 9.64 -19.10 -5.46
CA ALA A 35 9.12 -19.09 -4.11
C ALA A 35 8.62 -17.69 -3.74
N GLU A 36 9.46 -16.68 -3.95
CA GLU A 36 9.10 -15.27 -3.78
C GLU A 36 7.89 -14.89 -4.66
N ALA A 37 7.90 -15.26 -5.94
CA ALA A 37 6.80 -14.97 -6.85
C ALA A 37 5.46 -15.57 -6.41
N LYS A 38 5.47 -16.79 -5.85
CA LYS A 38 4.27 -17.42 -5.27
C LYS A 38 3.79 -16.69 -4.02
N SER A 39 4.70 -16.24 -3.17
CA SER A 39 4.36 -15.45 -1.98
C SER A 39 3.65 -14.15 -2.38
N LEU A 40 4.20 -13.42 -3.33
CA LEU A 40 3.61 -12.18 -3.87
C LEU A 40 2.24 -12.42 -4.53
N LEU A 41 2.08 -13.50 -5.29
CA LEU A 41 0.80 -13.89 -5.88
C LEU A 41 -0.27 -14.13 -4.80
N ASN A 42 0.08 -14.90 -3.76
CA ASN A 42 -0.83 -15.24 -2.68
C ASN A 42 -1.28 -13.99 -1.94
N ALA A 43 -0.34 -13.11 -1.57
CA ALA A 43 -0.63 -11.83 -0.93
C ALA A 43 -1.61 -10.98 -1.77
N ARG A 44 -1.39 -10.87 -3.09
CA ARG A 44 -2.32 -10.14 -3.98
C ARG A 44 -3.72 -10.74 -4.03
N ASN A 45 -3.81 -12.07 -4.11
CA ASN A 45 -5.10 -12.76 -4.15
C ASN A 45 -5.84 -12.69 -2.81
N GLU A 46 -5.13 -12.72 -1.69
CA GLU A 46 -5.69 -12.53 -0.36
C GLU A 46 -6.20 -11.10 -0.17
N ALA A 47 -5.38 -10.11 -0.52
CA ALA A 47 -5.75 -8.70 -0.51
C ALA A 47 -7.01 -8.42 -1.36
N ALA A 48 -7.14 -9.06 -2.52
CA ALA A 48 -8.32 -8.91 -3.38
C ALA A 48 -9.56 -9.66 -2.85
N ARG A 49 -9.38 -10.72 -2.06
CA ARG A 49 -10.48 -11.51 -1.50
C ARG A 49 -11.19 -10.78 -0.36
N GLN A 50 -10.45 -10.05 0.47
CA GLN A 50 -10.97 -9.37 1.65
C GLN A 50 -10.47 -7.92 1.71
N PRO A 51 -10.93 -7.03 0.82
CA PRO A 51 -10.46 -5.65 0.79
C PRO A 51 -10.72 -4.89 2.10
N GLN A 52 -11.77 -5.26 2.84
CA GLN A 52 -12.06 -4.68 4.15
C GLN A 52 -10.98 -5.00 5.21
N LEU A 53 -10.33 -6.16 5.12
CA LEU A 53 -9.25 -6.52 6.03
C LEU A 53 -8.05 -5.59 5.81
N ASN A 54 -7.70 -5.31 4.56
CA ASN A 54 -6.63 -4.36 4.23
C ASN A 54 -6.91 -2.96 4.80
N LEU A 55 -8.17 -2.52 4.78
CA LEU A 55 -8.57 -1.24 5.36
C LEU A 55 -8.33 -1.22 6.89
N GLN A 56 -8.67 -2.30 7.60
CA GLN A 56 -8.44 -2.37 9.04
C GLN A 56 -6.94 -2.41 9.37
N ILE A 57 -6.14 -3.13 8.59
CA ILE A 57 -4.67 -3.13 8.72
C ILE A 57 -4.12 -1.71 8.51
N ALA A 58 -4.58 -0.99 7.49
CA ALA A 58 -4.17 0.39 7.25
C ALA A 58 -4.52 1.32 8.41
N LYS A 59 -5.73 1.18 8.98
CA LYS A 59 -6.12 1.93 10.20
C LYS A 59 -5.24 1.60 11.40
N ALA A 60 -4.87 0.34 11.59
CA ALA A 60 -3.99 -0.09 12.67
C ALA A 60 -2.59 0.52 12.52
N TYR A 61 -2.01 0.52 11.31
CA TYR A 61 -0.74 1.19 11.06
C TYR A 61 -0.82 2.69 11.34
N LEU A 62 -1.89 3.35 10.89
CA LEU A 62 -2.10 4.78 11.10
C LEU A 62 -2.20 5.13 12.60
N ALA A 63 -2.97 4.36 13.36
CA ALA A 63 -3.11 4.54 14.80
C ALA A 63 -1.81 4.24 15.56
N GLY A 64 -1.00 3.29 15.08
CA GLY A 64 0.31 2.97 15.65
C GLY A 64 1.35 4.07 15.43
N THR A 65 1.30 4.77 14.29
CA THR A 65 2.18 5.91 14.02
C THR A 65 1.71 7.20 14.70
N ASP A 66 0.39 7.35 14.86
CA ASP A 66 -0.19 8.56 15.40
C ASP A 66 -1.52 8.26 16.11
N SER A 67 -1.48 8.25 17.44
CA SER A 67 -2.64 7.99 18.29
C SER A 67 -3.70 9.08 18.21
N GLY A 68 -3.34 10.30 17.76
CA GLY A 68 -4.23 11.43 17.60
C GLY A 68 -4.88 11.51 16.22
N VAL A 69 -4.56 10.59 15.29
CA VAL A 69 -5.01 10.69 13.89
C VAL A 69 -6.53 10.73 13.73
N ALA A 70 -7.27 10.09 14.64
CA ALA A 70 -8.73 10.08 14.61
C ALA A 70 -9.37 11.36 15.17
N THR A 71 -8.62 12.13 15.96
CA THR A 71 -9.14 13.27 16.73
C THR A 71 -8.52 14.61 16.34
N ARG A 72 -7.45 14.62 15.54
CA ARG A 72 -6.81 15.85 15.07
C ARG A 72 -7.78 16.69 14.25
N THR A 73 -7.74 17.98 14.53
CA THR A 73 -8.53 18.98 13.83
C THR A 73 -7.63 19.86 12.97
N TRP A 74 -8.25 20.67 12.11
CA TRP A 74 -7.54 21.69 11.35
C TRP A 74 -6.83 22.72 12.25
N GLN A 75 -7.34 22.96 13.46
CA GLN A 75 -6.67 23.84 14.42
C GLN A 75 -5.29 23.30 14.80
N ASN A 76 -5.18 21.99 15.09
CA ASN A 76 -3.90 21.38 15.43
C ASN A 76 -2.88 21.49 14.28
N ALA A 77 -3.35 21.43 13.03
CA ALA A 77 -2.48 21.63 11.88
C ALA A 77 -1.99 23.08 11.75
N LEU A 78 -2.89 24.06 11.96
CA LEU A 78 -2.53 25.48 11.95
C LEU A 78 -1.57 25.84 13.08
N ASP A 79 -1.80 25.32 14.29
CA ASP A 79 -0.94 25.55 15.45
C ASP A 79 0.48 25.02 15.18
N ALA A 80 0.59 23.80 14.64
CA ALA A 80 1.89 23.22 14.26
C ALA A 80 2.61 24.05 13.18
N ILE A 81 1.88 24.61 12.21
CA ILE A 81 2.44 25.51 11.20
C ILE A 81 2.98 26.78 11.87
N ILE A 82 2.22 27.41 12.76
CA ILE A 82 2.62 28.63 13.48
C ILE A 82 3.85 28.35 14.36
N GLU A 83 3.86 27.25 15.10
CA GLU A 83 4.98 26.84 15.95
C GLU A 83 6.25 26.57 15.14
N SER A 84 6.11 26.04 13.92
CA SER A 84 7.24 25.80 13.02
C SER A 84 7.85 27.08 12.41
N LYS A 85 7.17 28.23 12.51
CA LYS A 85 7.72 29.51 12.03
C LYS A 85 8.77 30.05 13.00
N SER A 86 9.80 30.69 12.46
CA SER A 86 10.84 31.36 13.23
C SER A 86 11.18 32.74 12.65
N GLY A 87 11.64 33.66 13.49
CA GLY A 87 12.03 35.02 13.09
C GLY A 87 10.84 35.88 12.61
N SER A 88 11.09 36.82 11.69
CA SER A 88 10.11 37.83 11.25
C SER A 88 8.85 37.29 10.53
N THR A 89 8.78 35.98 10.29
CA THR A 89 7.60 35.29 9.75
C THR A 89 6.66 34.78 10.85
N LYS A 90 7.11 34.73 12.12
CA LYS A 90 6.29 34.39 13.29
C LYS A 90 5.59 35.61 13.90
N ASP A 91 6.24 36.78 13.80
CA ASP A 91 5.77 38.03 14.42
C ASP A 91 4.72 38.79 13.61
N ARG A 92 4.36 38.31 12.40
CA ARG A 92 3.42 38.97 11.47
C ARG A 92 2.13 38.19 11.32
#